data_AF-A0A1G2Q036-F1
#
_entry.id   AF-A0A1G2Q036-F1
#
_cell.length_a   1.000
_cell.length_b   1.000
_cell.length_c   1.000
_cell.angle_alpha   90.00
_cell.angle_beta   90.00
_cell.angle_gamma   90.00
#
_symmetry.space_group_name_H-M   'P 1'
#
loop_
_entity.id
_entity.type
_entity.pdbx_description
1 polymer ?
#
loop_
_entity_poly.entity_id
_entity_poly.type
_entity_poly.pdbx_seq_one_letter_code
_entity_poly.pdbx_strand_id
1 'polypeptide(L)'
;MIKLSDLAKYTIDEVAKDFVKQAAVERILERIIARAIDINQHIVAESEKKNISAPKDYKETFTALVDLGVYDKNFAEEISKSVGTRNMLAHEYDKMDYSKVYNSMGDCLRDYNKYCEYILKFLEK
;
A
#
# COMPACT_ATOMS: atom_id res chain seq x y z
N MET A 1 -7.36 -1.56 9.15
CA MET A 1 -7.92 -0.31 8.59
C MET A 1 -8.61 0.58 9.61
N ILE A 2 -9.33 0.05 10.62
CA ILE A 2 -10.09 0.83 11.62
C ILE A 2 -9.29 2.01 12.23
N LYS A 3 -8.04 1.78 12.65
CA LYS A 3 -7.20 2.84 13.23
C LYS A 3 -6.81 3.96 12.24
N LEU A 4 -6.63 3.63 10.95
CA LEU A 4 -6.33 4.63 9.91
C LEU A 4 -7.60 5.42 9.54
N SER A 5 -8.75 4.76 9.46
CA SER A 5 -10.03 5.42 9.21
C SER A 5 -10.44 6.37 10.33
N ASP A 6 -10.04 6.08 11.58
CA ASP A 6 -10.26 7.01 12.70
C ASP A 6 -9.35 8.25 12.61
N LEU A 7 -8.12 8.08 12.13
CA LEU A 7 -7.20 9.20 11.91
C LEU A 7 -7.58 10.04 10.68
N ALA A 8 -8.19 9.44 9.66
CA ALA A 8 -8.66 10.13 8.46
C ALA A 8 -9.86 11.07 8.71
N LYS A 9 -10.41 11.10 9.94
CA LYS A 9 -11.46 12.03 10.37
C LYS A 9 -10.92 13.41 10.77
N TYR A 10 -9.63 13.50 11.11
CA TYR A 10 -8.98 14.76 11.47
C TYR A 10 -8.53 15.50 10.21
N THR A 11 -8.50 16.82 10.26
CA THR A 11 -7.94 17.65 9.19
C THR A 11 -6.42 17.51 9.09
N ILE A 12 -5.84 17.89 7.94
CA ILE A 12 -4.38 17.96 7.73
C ILE A 12 -3.72 18.72 8.88
N ASP A 13 -4.28 19.87 9.26
CA ASP A 13 -3.77 20.75 10.32
C ASP A 13 -3.76 20.08 11.70
N GLU A 14 -4.78 19.30 12.03
CA GLU A 14 -4.89 18.57 13.30
C GLU A 14 -3.93 17.38 13.38
N VAL A 15 -3.64 16.73 12.24
CA VAL A 15 -2.65 15.66 12.15
C VAL A 15 -1.24 16.24 12.18
N ALA A 16 -0.97 17.31 11.43
CA ALA A 16 0.36 17.91 11.32
C ALA A 16 0.81 18.64 12.60
N LYS A 17 -0.12 19.15 13.41
CA LYS A 17 0.20 19.81 14.69
C LYS A 17 0.37 18.84 15.86
N ASP A 18 0.08 17.55 15.67
CA ASP A 18 0.20 16.51 16.69
C ASP A 18 1.18 15.42 16.23
N PHE A 19 2.40 15.49 16.76
CA PHE A 19 3.48 14.56 16.46
C PHE A 19 3.09 13.08 16.68
N VAL A 20 2.22 12.78 17.66
CA VAL A 20 1.78 11.40 17.93
C VAL A 20 0.83 10.92 16.83
N LYS A 21 -0.13 11.77 16.41
CA LYS A 21 -1.04 11.43 15.30
C LYS A 21 -0.27 11.26 14.01
N GLN A 22 0.68 12.15 13.74
CA GLN A 22 1.54 12.10 12.56
C GLN A 22 2.35 10.80 12.52
N ALA A 23 3.12 10.50 13.58
CA ALA A 23 3.92 9.29 13.65
C ALA A 23 3.05 8.01 13.55
N ALA A 24 1.83 8.04 14.10
CA ALA A 24 0.88 6.95 13.96
C ALA A 24 0.43 6.75 12.50
N VAL A 25 0.09 7.82 11.78
CA VAL A 25 -0.28 7.77 10.36
C VAL A 25 0.84 7.18 9.53
N GLU A 26 2.05 7.74 9.64
CA GLU A 26 3.23 7.31 8.90
C GLU A 26 3.50 5.81 9.11
N ARG A 27 3.52 5.38 10.38
CA ARG A 27 3.77 3.99 10.75
C ARG A 27 2.67 3.05 10.27
N ILE A 28 1.42 3.48 10.27
CA ILE A 28 0.31 2.65 9.79
C ILE A 28 0.40 2.49 8.27
N LEU A 29 0.66 3.57 7.53
CA LEU A 29 0.84 3.52 6.07
C LEU A 29 1.97 2.58 5.69
N GLU A 30 3.15 2.76 6.29
CA GLU A 30 4.32 1.92 6.05
C GLU A 30 4.00 0.43 6.27
N ARG A 31 3.32 0.11 7.39
CA ARG A 31 2.96 -1.27 7.73
C ARG A 31 1.96 -1.87 6.76
N ILE A 32 0.94 -1.13 6.34
CA ILE A 32 -0.06 -1.63 5.38
C ILE A 32 0.62 -1.98 4.06
N ILE A 33 1.47 -1.08 3.56
CA ILE A 33 2.16 -1.25 2.28
C ILE A 33 3.16 -2.41 2.35
N ALA A 34 3.97 -2.48 3.42
CA ALA A 34 4.91 -3.59 3.61
C ALA A 34 4.20 -4.94 3.67
N ARG A 35 3.03 -5.03 4.33
CA ARG A 35 2.27 -6.28 4.40
C ARG A 35 1.71 -6.71 3.05
N ALA A 36 1.23 -5.79 2.21
CA ALA A 36 0.82 -6.18 0.86
C ALA A 36 2.00 -6.65 0.01
N ILE A 37 3.18 -6.02 0.14
CA ILE A 37 4.41 -6.50 -0.53
C ILE A 37 4.72 -7.93 -0.11
N ASP A 38 4.74 -8.22 1.20
CA ASP A 38 4.98 -9.57 1.73
C ASP A 38 3.98 -10.59 1.15
N ILE A 39 2.68 -10.24 1.16
CA ILE A 39 1.60 -11.09 0.63
C ILE A 39 1.77 -11.32 -0.87
N ASN A 40 2.05 -10.27 -1.66
CA ASN A 40 2.25 -10.36 -3.10
C ASN A 40 3.41 -11.29 -3.43
N GLN A 41 4.54 -11.12 -2.73
CA GLN A 41 5.73 -11.96 -2.91
C GLN A 41 5.44 -13.42 -2.58
N HIS A 42 4.73 -13.68 -1.49
CA HIS A 42 4.35 -15.03 -1.11
C HIS A 42 3.42 -15.67 -2.17
N ILE A 43 2.38 -14.98 -2.61
CA ILE A 43 1.46 -15.45 -3.67
C ILE A 43 2.22 -15.77 -4.97
N VAL A 44 3.15 -14.91 -5.37
CA VAL A 44 3.96 -15.13 -6.58
C VAL A 44 4.90 -16.31 -6.41
N ALA A 45 5.52 -16.48 -5.24
CA ALA A 45 6.43 -17.59 -4.96
C ALA A 45 5.72 -18.96 -4.94
N GLU A 46 4.49 -19.02 -4.43
CA GLU A 46 3.69 -20.25 -4.37
C GLU A 46 2.97 -20.56 -5.71
N SER A 47 2.98 -19.63 -6.66
CA SER A 47 2.30 -19.82 -7.95
C SER A 47 3.06 -20.81 -8.85
N GLU A 48 2.38 -21.84 -9.32
CA GLU A 48 2.91 -22.82 -10.29
C GLU A 48 3.11 -22.26 -11.72
N LYS A 49 2.69 -21.00 -11.99
CA LYS A 49 2.88 -20.37 -13.31
C LYS A 49 4.37 -20.13 -13.60
N LYS A 50 4.94 -21.02 -14.40
CA LYS A 50 6.35 -21.02 -14.84
C LYS A 50 6.85 -19.75 -15.54
N ASN A 51 5.96 -18.83 -15.92
CA ASN A 51 6.29 -17.63 -16.69
C ASN A 51 6.20 -16.32 -15.91
N ILE A 52 5.95 -16.37 -14.58
CA ILE A 52 5.99 -15.16 -13.77
C ILE A 52 7.44 -14.96 -13.30
N SER A 53 8.03 -13.86 -13.75
CA SER A 53 9.36 -13.47 -13.28
C SER A 53 9.27 -13.03 -11.82
N ALA A 54 10.26 -13.42 -11.02
CA ALA A 54 10.38 -12.91 -9.65
C ALA A 54 10.43 -11.37 -9.68
N PRO A 55 9.61 -10.67 -8.88
CA PRO A 55 9.63 -9.22 -8.81
C PRO A 55 11.02 -8.70 -8.44
N LYS A 56 11.54 -7.75 -9.22
CA LYS A 56 12.87 -7.15 -9.00
C LYS A 56 12.83 -6.01 -8.01
N ASP A 57 11.67 -5.39 -7.84
CA ASP A 57 11.41 -4.35 -6.85
C ASP A 57 10.02 -4.48 -6.23
N TYR A 58 9.74 -3.63 -5.24
CA TYR A 58 8.45 -3.66 -4.53
C TYR A 58 7.25 -3.27 -5.41
N LYS A 59 7.42 -2.43 -6.44
CA LYS A 59 6.33 -2.08 -7.35
C LYS A 59 5.97 -3.26 -8.23
N GLU A 60 6.97 -3.98 -8.72
CA GLU A 60 6.78 -5.17 -9.55
C GLU A 60 5.98 -6.26 -8.83
N THR A 61 5.98 -6.30 -7.49
CA THR A 61 5.14 -7.24 -6.73
C THR A 61 3.65 -7.04 -7.00
N PHE A 62 3.20 -5.80 -7.20
CA PHE A 62 1.80 -5.50 -7.50
C PHE A 62 1.44 -5.82 -8.94
N THR A 63 2.36 -5.60 -9.89
CA THR A 63 2.12 -5.94 -11.30
C THR A 63 2.15 -7.44 -11.54
N ALA A 64 2.97 -8.20 -10.81
CA ALA A 64 3.01 -9.66 -10.91
C ALA A 64 1.65 -10.31 -10.59
N LEU A 65 0.83 -9.68 -9.74
CA LEU A 65 -0.52 -10.16 -9.45
C LEU A 65 -1.51 -9.98 -10.62
N VAL A 66 -1.20 -9.11 -11.60
CA VAL A 66 -1.98 -8.99 -12.84
C VAL A 66 -1.81 -10.26 -13.69
N ASP A 67 -0.59 -10.79 -13.78
CA ASP A 67 -0.31 -12.03 -14.51
C ASP A 67 -0.98 -13.25 -13.86
N LEU A 68 -1.28 -13.16 -12.57
CA LEU A 68 -2.08 -14.13 -11.82
C LEU A 68 -3.59 -13.94 -11.97
N GLY A 69 -4.03 -12.82 -12.56
CA GLY A 69 -5.44 -12.49 -12.75
C GLY A 69 -6.14 -12.10 -11.45
N VAL A 70 -5.39 -11.57 -10.47
CA VAL A 70 -5.95 -11.07 -9.20
C VAL A 70 -6.77 -9.80 -9.44
N TYR A 71 -6.23 -8.88 -10.23
CA TYR A 71 -6.86 -7.61 -10.63
C TYR A 71 -6.27 -7.10 -11.95
N ASP A 72 -6.85 -6.04 -12.50
CA ASP A 72 -6.39 -5.45 -13.77
C ASP A 72 -5.13 -4.58 -13.64
N LYS A 73 -4.53 -4.27 -14.79
CA LYS A 73 -3.32 -3.45 -14.87
C LYS A 73 -3.54 -2.03 -14.34
N ASN A 74 -4.71 -1.45 -14.54
CA ASN A 74 -5.00 -0.09 -14.11
C ASN A 74 -4.95 0.01 -12.58
N PHE A 75 -5.58 -0.96 -11.89
CA PHE A 75 -5.52 -1.03 -10.44
C PHE A 75 -4.09 -1.29 -9.94
N ALA A 76 -3.34 -2.17 -10.60
CA ALA A 76 -1.93 -2.43 -10.26
C ALA A 76 -1.07 -1.16 -10.35
N GLU A 77 -1.23 -0.39 -11.43
CA GLU A 77 -0.54 0.89 -11.62
C GLU A 77 -0.88 1.89 -10.51
N GLU A 78 -2.15 2.00 -10.12
CA GLU A 78 -2.59 2.88 -9.02
C GLU A 78 -2.03 2.45 -7.66
N ILE A 79 -2.28 1.20 -7.23
CA ILE A 79 -1.85 0.74 -5.91
C ILE A 79 -0.33 0.71 -5.76
N SER A 80 0.42 0.45 -6.85
CA SER A 80 1.89 0.43 -6.81
C SER A 80 2.50 1.80 -6.46
N LYS A 81 1.77 2.91 -6.65
CA LYS A 81 2.22 4.25 -6.23
C LYS A 81 2.42 4.32 -4.72
N SER A 82 1.70 3.50 -3.94
CA SER A 82 1.87 3.41 -2.49
C SER A 82 3.29 2.98 -2.08
N VAL A 83 4.02 2.23 -2.90
CA VAL A 83 5.44 1.92 -2.67
C VAL A 83 6.28 3.20 -2.58
N GLY A 84 5.97 4.19 -3.42
CA GLY A 84 6.63 5.50 -3.36
C GLY A 84 6.37 6.22 -2.03
N THR A 85 5.13 6.13 -1.51
CA THR A 85 4.80 6.66 -0.18
C THR A 85 5.64 5.98 0.90
N ARG A 86 5.72 4.64 0.90
CA ARG A 86 6.54 3.89 1.87
C ARG A 86 8.03 4.28 1.79
N ASN A 87 8.58 4.43 0.58
CA ASN A 87 9.99 4.79 0.40
C ASN A 87 10.27 6.22 0.89
N MET A 88 9.37 7.16 0.61
CA MET A 88 9.44 8.54 1.15
C MET A 88 9.41 8.52 2.69
N LEU A 89 8.49 7.77 3.28
CA LEU A 89 8.38 7.61 4.74
C LEU A 89 9.60 6.93 5.37
N ALA A 90 10.33 6.09 4.64
CA ALA A 90 11.49 5.38 5.18
C ALA A 90 12.81 6.17 5.06
N HIS A 91 12.95 7.03 4.04
CA HIS A 91 14.24 7.61 3.65
C HIS A 91 14.29 9.14 3.56
N GLU A 92 13.16 9.85 3.52
CA GLU A 92 13.11 11.30 3.23
C GLU A 92 12.54 12.16 4.38
N TYR A 93 12.83 11.80 5.64
CA TYR A 93 12.32 12.52 6.81
C TYR A 93 12.65 14.03 6.82
N ASP A 94 13.83 14.42 6.34
CA ASP A 94 14.29 15.83 6.39
C ASP A 94 13.58 16.78 5.41
N LYS A 95 12.78 16.26 4.47
CA LYS A 95 12.05 17.05 3.44
C LYS A 95 10.59 16.63 3.27
N MET A 96 10.00 16.03 4.30
CA MET A 96 8.67 15.46 4.21
C MET A 96 7.59 16.53 4.02
N ASP A 97 6.83 16.42 2.92
CA ASP A 97 5.65 17.23 2.66
C ASP A 97 4.42 16.56 3.29
N TYR A 98 3.97 17.09 4.43
CA TYR A 98 2.86 16.54 5.20
C TYR A 98 1.53 16.51 4.45
N SER A 99 1.35 17.39 3.46
CA SER A 99 0.16 17.35 2.62
C SER A 99 0.10 16.05 1.80
N LYS A 100 1.26 15.55 1.34
CA LYS A 100 1.36 14.28 0.62
C LYS A 100 1.06 13.09 1.52
N VAL A 101 1.61 13.08 2.74
CA VAL A 101 1.35 11.99 3.71
C VAL A 101 -0.13 11.89 4.03
N TYR A 102 -0.79 13.02 4.25
CA TYR A 102 -2.23 13.05 4.50
C TYR A 102 -3.04 12.56 3.29
N ASN A 103 -2.73 13.05 2.09
CA ASN A 103 -3.40 12.58 0.87
C ASN A 103 -3.24 11.05 0.68
N SER A 104 -2.05 10.52 0.98
CA SER A 104 -1.79 9.07 0.95
C SER A 104 -2.65 8.27 1.93
N MET A 105 -3.22 8.87 2.98
CA MET A 105 -4.19 8.18 3.85
C MET A 105 -5.47 7.83 3.10
N GLY A 106 -6.02 8.80 2.36
CA GLY A 106 -7.24 8.61 1.57
C GLY A 106 -7.03 7.57 0.47
N ASP A 107 -5.91 7.67 -0.25
CA ASP A 107 -5.52 6.71 -1.27
C ASP A 107 -5.32 5.31 -0.68
N CYS A 108 -4.60 5.19 0.45
CA CYS A 108 -4.38 3.91 1.12
C CYS A 108 -5.70 3.26 1.55
N LEU A 109 -6.61 4.02 2.18
CA LEU A 109 -7.93 3.51 2.57
C LEU A 109 -8.73 3.02 1.35
N ARG A 110 -8.76 3.79 0.26
CA ARG A 110 -9.50 3.41 -0.95
C ARG A 110 -8.90 2.16 -1.59
N ASP A 111 -7.59 2.15 -1.80
CA ASP A 111 -6.93 1.15 -2.64
C ASP A 111 -6.72 -0.16 -1.89
N TYR A 112 -6.39 -0.12 -0.59
CA TYR A 112 -6.17 -1.35 0.19
C TYR A 112 -7.47 -2.06 0.61
N ASN A 113 -8.60 -1.35 0.68
CA ASN A 113 -9.92 -2.02 0.79
C ASN A 113 -10.17 -2.88 -0.45
N LYS A 114 -10.03 -2.30 -1.65
CA LYS A 114 -10.19 -3.03 -2.93
C LYS A 114 -9.18 -4.16 -3.08
N TYR A 115 -7.92 -3.93 -2.69
CA TYR A 115 -6.89 -4.96 -2.70
C TYR A 115 -7.29 -6.17 -1.84
N CYS A 116 -7.77 -5.94 -0.61
CA CYS A 116 -8.22 -7.04 0.25
C CYS A 116 -9.35 -7.84 -0.40
N GLU A 117 -10.34 -7.16 -1.01
CA GLU A 117 -11.42 -7.83 -1.74
C GLU A 117 -10.89 -8.70 -2.90
N TYR A 118 -9.95 -8.17 -3.69
CA TYR A 118 -9.34 -8.92 -4.79
C TYR A 118 -8.56 -10.14 -4.31
N ILE A 119 -7.76 -10.00 -3.25
CA ILE A 119 -6.97 -11.10 -2.69
C ILE A 119 -7.88 -12.18 -2.11
N LEU A 120 -8.90 -11.82 -1.33
CA LEU A 120 -9.85 -12.79 -0.79
C LEU A 120 -10.55 -13.56 -1.91
N LYS A 121 -11.04 -12.86 -2.93
CA LYS A 121 -11.66 -13.49 -4.11
C LYS A 121 -10.70 -14.39 -4.88
N PHE A 122 -9.40 -14.07 -4.89
CA PHE A 122 -8.38 -14.90 -5.51
C PHE A 122 -8.11 -16.17 -4.71
N LEU A 123 -8.10 -16.10 -3.37
CA LEU A 123 -7.86 -17.24 -2.48
C LEU A 123 -9.06 -18.18 -2.34
N GLU A 124 -10.28 -17.71 -2.63
CA GLU A 124 -11.50 -18.54 -2.64
C GLU A 124 -11.64 -19.41 -3.90
N LYS A 125 -10.74 -19.26 -4.88
CA LYS A 125 -10.68 -20.10 -6.08
C LYS A 125 -9.83 -21.34 -5.87
#